data_AF-A0A661N9S0-F1
#
_entry.id   AF-A0A661N9S0-F1
#
_cell.length_a   1.000
_cell.length_b   1.000
_cell.length_c   1.000
_cell.angle_alpha   90.00
_cell.angle_beta   90.00
_cell.angle_gamma   90.00
#
_symmetry.space_group_name_H-M   'P 1'
#
loop_
_entity.id
_entity.type
_entity.pdbx_description
1 polymer ?
#
loop_
_entity_poly.entity_id
_entity_poly.type
_entity_poly.pdbx_seq_one_letter_code
_entity_poly.pdbx_strand_id
1 'polypeptide(L)'
;MFVHLFVAISFASLLTAMLAFRFELGKRPVLLASYFTFFASLEMAAETYVLPPEVFGPEVGIVLTVLTALFIAATFGARRVFRDGDA
;
A
#
# COMPACT_ATOMS: atom_id res chain seq x y z
N MET A 1 0.33 -17.26 -11.27
CA MET A 1 0.75 -17.25 -9.83
C MET A 1 1.60 -16.04 -9.47
N PHE A 2 2.70 -15.75 -10.18
CA PHE A 2 3.57 -14.60 -9.86
C PHE A 2 2.86 -13.23 -9.99
N VAL A 3 2.10 -13.04 -11.07
CA VAL A 3 1.36 -11.79 -11.34
C VAL A 3 0.30 -11.51 -10.26
N HIS A 4 -0.44 -12.54 -9.87
CA HIS A 4 -1.43 -12.51 -8.79
C HIS A 4 -0.84 -12.03 -7.45
N LEU A 5 0.26 -12.66 -7.03
CA LEU A 5 0.98 -12.26 -5.82
C LEU A 5 1.50 -10.81 -5.90
N PHE A 6 2.03 -10.41 -7.06
CA PHE A 6 2.52 -9.05 -7.28
C PHE A 6 1.40 -8.00 -7.17
N VAL A 7 0.23 -8.26 -7.77
CA VAL A 7 -0.93 -7.36 -7.70
C VAL A 7 -1.45 -7.24 -6.27
N ALA A 8 -1.60 -8.37 -5.56
CA ALA A 8 -2.05 -8.39 -4.16
C ALA A 8 -1.10 -7.60 -3.23
N ILE A 9 0.22 -7.78 -3.39
CA ILE A 9 1.22 -7.03 -2.64
C ILE A 9 1.15 -5.53 -2.97
N SER A 10 0.94 -5.18 -4.24
CA SER A 10 0.85 -3.78 -4.67
C SER A 10 -0.39 -3.08 -4.09
N PHE A 11 -1.54 -3.75 -4.06
CA PHE A 11 -2.76 -3.25 -3.41
C PHE A 11 -2.56 -3.07 -1.91
N ALA A 12 -2.06 -4.10 -1.23
CA ALA A 12 -1.80 -4.05 0.20
C ALA A 12 -0.81 -2.92 0.57
N SER A 13 0.23 -2.73 -0.26
CA SER A 13 1.21 -1.66 -0.07
C SER A 13 0.59 -0.28 -0.25
N LEU A 14 -0.23 -0.09 -1.30
CA LEU A 14 -0.90 1.18 -1.56
C LEU A 14 -1.86 1.55 -0.43
N LEU A 15 -2.74 0.63 -0.03
CA LEU A 15 -3.69 0.85 1.06
C LEU A 15 -2.98 1.17 2.37
N THR A 16 -1.90 0.44 2.67
CA THR A 16 -1.07 0.70 3.85
C THR A 16 -0.40 2.07 3.79
N ALA A 17 0.12 2.48 2.63
CA ALA A 17 0.75 3.78 2.43
C ALA A 17 -0.27 4.93 2.54
N MET A 18 -1.47 4.77 1.99
CA MET A 18 -2.57 5.73 2.16
C MET A 18 -2.98 5.87 3.62
N LEU A 19 -3.08 4.76 4.35
CA LEU A 19 -3.41 4.74 5.77
C LEU A 19 -2.29 5.40 6.61
N ALA A 20 -1.03 5.11 6.28
CA ALA A 20 0.15 5.74 6.88
C ALA A 20 0.15 7.25 6.70
N PHE A 21 -0.21 7.72 5.50
CA PHE A 21 -0.33 9.14 5.19
C PHE A 21 -1.51 9.79 5.94
N ARG A 22 -2.70 9.18 5.88
CA ARG A 22 -3.94 9.75 6.42
C ARG A 22 -3.96 9.90 7.94
N PHE A 23 -3.34 8.95 8.66
CA PHE A 23 -3.31 8.89 10.12
C PHE A 23 -1.93 9.21 10.71
N GLU A 24 -1.00 9.68 9.88
CA GLU A 24 0.39 9.97 10.25
C GLU A 24 1.14 8.80 10.93
N LEU A 25 0.67 7.57 10.68
CA LEU A 25 1.11 6.34 11.34
C LEU A 25 2.53 5.90 10.99
N GLY A 26 3.27 6.64 10.17
CA GLY A 26 4.66 6.31 9.84
C GLY A 26 5.65 6.31 11.02
N LYS A 27 5.21 6.57 12.26
CA LYS A 27 6.00 6.37 13.49
C LYS A 27 5.70 5.02 14.17
N ARG A 28 4.68 4.29 13.72
CA ARG A 28 4.22 3.02 14.31
C ARG A 28 4.34 1.88 13.28
N PRO A 29 5.56 1.39 13.01
CA PRO A 29 5.80 0.38 11.97
C PRO A 29 5.06 -0.93 12.24
N VAL A 30 4.87 -1.30 13.50
CA VAL A 30 4.12 -2.51 13.89
C VAL A 30 2.66 -2.44 13.44
N LEU A 31 2.01 -1.29 13.60
CA LEU A 31 0.64 -1.09 13.12
C LEU A 31 0.56 -1.16 11.60
N LEU A 32 1.51 -0.53 10.90
CA LEU A 32 1.58 -0.62 9.44
C LEU A 32 1.77 -2.05 8.95
N ALA A 33 2.61 -2.84 9.62
CA ALA A 33 2.77 -4.26 9.30
C ALA A 33 1.48 -5.05 9.52
N SER A 34 0.73 -4.80 10.60
CA SER A 34 -0.56 -5.47 10.82
C SER A 34 -1.59 -5.11 9.76
N TYR A 35 -1.68 -3.84 9.35
CA TYR A 35 -2.58 -3.41 8.28
C TYR A 35 -2.17 -3.99 6.93
N PHE A 36 -0.88 -4.01 6.62
CA PHE A 36 -0.37 -4.62 5.41
C PHE A 36 -0.73 -6.11 5.33
N THR A 37 -0.47 -6.87 6.40
CA THR A 37 -0.81 -8.30 6.46
C THR A 37 -2.32 -8.52 6.33
N PHE A 38 -3.12 -7.67 6.96
CA PHE A 38 -4.58 -7.71 6.84
C PHE A 38 -5.06 -7.48 5.41
N PHE A 39 -4.59 -6.41 4.75
CA PHE A 39 -4.95 -6.12 3.36
C PHE A 39 -4.43 -7.17 2.38
N ALA A 40 -3.20 -7.67 2.57
CA ALA A 40 -2.66 -8.74 1.75
C ALA A 40 -3.49 -10.03 1.87
N SER A 41 -3.92 -10.37 3.09
CA SER A 41 -4.78 -11.54 3.33
C SER A 41 -6.16 -11.38 2.67
N LEU A 42 -6.73 -10.16 2.72
CA LEU A 42 -7.98 -9.84 2.04
C LEU A 42 -7.86 -9.93 0.52
N GLU A 43 -6.80 -9.40 -0.06
CA GLU A 43 -6.57 -9.48 -1.51
C GLU A 43 -6.39 -10.94 -1.95
N MET A 44 -5.62 -11.74 -1.22
CA MET A 44 -5.48 -13.17 -1.52
C MET A 44 -6.83 -13.91 -1.41
N ALA A 45 -7.66 -13.58 -0.41
CA ALA A 45 -8.98 -14.16 -0.28
C ALA A 45 -9.93 -13.71 -1.40
N ALA A 46 -9.92 -12.42 -1.76
CA ALA A 46 -10.71 -11.88 -2.85
C ALA A 46 -10.35 -12.53 -4.19
N GLU A 47 -9.06 -12.72 -4.45
CA GLU A 47 -8.57 -13.38 -5.65
C GLU A 47 -8.94 -14.87 -5.70
N THR A 48 -8.97 -15.54 -4.54
CA THR A 48 -9.31 -16.98 -4.47
C THR A 48 -10.82 -17.23 -4.60
N TYR A 49 -11.65 -16.36 -4.03
CA TYR A 49 -13.08 -16.64 -3.83
C TYR A 49 -14.03 -15.73 -4.60
N VAL A 50 -13.60 -14.53 -5.01
CA VAL A 50 -14.49 -13.49 -5.54
C VAL A 50 -14.18 -13.15 -6.99
N LEU A 51 -12.90 -13.02 -7.34
CA LEU A 51 -12.50 -12.49 -8.63
C LEU A 51 -12.36 -13.60 -9.68
N PRO A 52 -12.88 -13.41 -10.91
CA PRO A 52 -12.55 -14.24 -12.03
C PRO A 52 -11.02 -14.29 -12.27
N PRO A 53 -10.48 -15.41 -12.76
CA PRO A 53 -9.10 -15.45 -13.24
C PRO A 53 -8.93 -14.41 -14.36
N GLU A 54 -7.79 -13.70 -14.36
CA GLU A 54 -7.39 -12.67 -15.34
C GLU A 54 -8.04 -11.27 -15.21
N VAL A 55 -8.72 -10.93 -14.11
CA VAL A 55 -9.28 -9.58 -13.92
C VAL A 55 -8.21 -8.48 -13.86
N PHE A 56 -7.06 -8.79 -13.26
CA PHE A 56 -5.98 -7.82 -13.07
C PHE A 56 -4.69 -8.27 -13.76
N GLY A 57 -4.32 -7.53 -14.80
CA GLY A 57 -3.05 -7.70 -15.49
C GLY A 57 -1.86 -7.11 -14.73
N PRO A 58 -0.62 -7.42 -15.15
CA PRO A 58 0.60 -6.91 -14.54
C PRO A 58 0.70 -5.37 -14.59
N GLU A 59 0.02 -4.72 -15.53
CA GLU A 59 -0.04 -3.26 -15.65
C GLU A 59 -0.65 -2.63 -14.40
N VAL A 60 -1.67 -3.27 -13.82
CA VAL A 60 -2.35 -2.79 -12.61
C VAL A 60 -1.39 -2.79 -11.43
N GLY A 61 -0.61 -3.86 -11.26
CA GLY A 61 0.40 -3.93 -10.19
C GLY A 61 1.48 -2.84 -10.32
N ILE A 62 1.91 -2.53 -11.55
CA ILE A 62 2.86 -1.43 -11.81
C ILE A 62 2.25 -0.08 -11.41
N VAL A 63 1.02 0.21 -11.84
CA VAL A 63 0.32 1.46 -11.49
C VAL A 63 0.17 1.61 -9.97
N LEU A 64 -0.25 0.54 -9.29
CA LEU A 64 -0.39 0.52 -7.83
C LEU A 64 0.95 0.74 -7.13
N THR A 65 2.03 0.15 -7.64
CA THR A 65 3.38 0.35 -7.10
C THR A 65 3.85 1.80 -7.26
N VAL A 66 3.61 2.41 -8.42
CA VAL A 66 3.93 3.83 -8.66
C VAL A 66 3.15 4.74 -7.70
N LEU A 67 1.84 4.50 -7.54
CA LEU A 67 1.02 5.25 -6.59
C LEU A 67 1.50 5.06 -5.15
N THR A 68 1.90 3.85 -4.77
CA THR A 68 2.46 3.56 -3.45
C THR A 68 3.71 4.40 -3.21
N ALA A 69 4.63 4.45 -4.17
CA ALA A 69 5.84 5.25 -4.07
C ALA A 69 5.53 6.75 -3.92
N LEU A 70 4.53 7.26 -4.64
CA LEU A 70 4.08 8.65 -4.50
C LEU A 70 3.52 8.94 -3.09
N PHE A 71 2.70 8.05 -2.53
CA PHE A 71 2.18 8.20 -1.16
C PHE A 71 3.29 8.13 -0.11
N ILE A 72 4.26 7.26 -0.30
CA ILE A 72 5.45 7.18 0.57
C ILE A 72 6.23 8.51 0.49
N ALA A 73 6.51 9.00 -0.71
CA ALA A 73 7.20 10.27 -0.91
C ALA A 73 6.43 11.46 -0.30
N ALA A 74 5.10 11.50 -0.46
CA ALA A 74 4.25 12.51 0.16
C ALA A 74 4.30 12.44 1.70
N THR A 75 4.30 11.23 2.27
CA THR A 75 4.41 11.02 3.73
C THR A 75 5.76 11.53 4.26
N PHE A 76 6.86 11.27 3.56
CA PHE A 76 8.18 11.78 3.92
C PHE A 76 8.30 13.30 3.70
N GLY A 77 7.74 13.83 2.61
CA GLY A 77 7.71 15.25 2.29
C GLY A 77 6.96 16.06 3.34
N ALA A 78 5.73 15.64 3.69
CA ALA A 78 4.93 16.26 4.75
C ALA A 78 5.70 16.30 6.08
N ARG A 79 6.36 15.20 6.46
CA ARG A 79 7.18 15.15 7.68
C ARG A 79 8.37 16.10 7.69
N ARG A 80 9.00 16.34 6.54
CA ARG A 80 10.10 17.32 6.44
C ARG A 80 9.57 18.74 6.61
N VAL A 81 8.46 19.07 5.94
CA VAL A 81 7.84 20.41 6.03
C VAL A 81 7.45 20.75 7.47
N PHE A 82 6.84 19.81 8.22
CA PHE A 82 6.49 20.06 9.62
C PHE A 82 7.72 20.17 10.54
N ARG A 83 8.85 19.54 10.20
CA ARG A 83 10.07 19.61 11.04
C ARG A 83 10.80 20.94 10.90
N ASP A 84 10.67 21.63 9.77
CA ASP A 84 11.32 22.92 9.52
C ASP A 84 10.50 24.13 10.01
N GLY A 85 9.21 23.93 10.36
CA GLY A 85 8.34 24.98 10.90
C GLY A 85 8.43 25.18 12.42
N ASP A 86 9.10 24.28 13.13
CA ASP A 86 9.24 24.27 14.60
C ASP A 86 10.65 24.73 15.08
N ALA A 87 11.48 25.28 14.18
CA ALA A 87 12.85 25.71 14.45
C ALA A 87 12.99 27.24 14.61
#